data_AF-A0A7J9ZVY8-F1
#
_entry.id   AF-A0A7J9ZVY8-F1
#
_cell.length_a   1.000
_cell.length_b   1.000
_cell.length_c   1.000
_cell.angle_alpha   90.00
_cell.angle_beta   90.00
_cell.angle_gamma   90.00
#
_symmetry.space_group_name_H-M   'P 1'
#
loop_
_entity.id
_entity.type
_entity.pdbx_description
1 polymer ?
#
loop_
_entity_poly.entity_id
_entity_poly.type
_entity_poly.pdbx_seq_one_letter_code
_entity_poly.pdbx_strand_id
1 'polypeptide(L)'
;MCGHDGRVTFDALVALAEGHHARTVRSLGSSELAGHVVKRYAIEAPGRVVTDEAVQAAVRVAAAHLASAQLRGSLGLAVLLAHAGGDGDYVLVHTWIEGHMSDLAVFVGPADEPDALRPGRTGLAPCVWEAAVLAHEREAFSRHVLDGTGELEPRLTAWRGDVLEGAVR
;
A
#
# COMPACT_ATOMS: atom_id res chain seq x y z
N MET A 1 -14.95 29.51 30.88
CA MET A 1 -13.93 29.06 29.90
C MET A 1 -14.65 28.20 28.88
N CYS A 2 -14.81 28.70 27.66
CA CYS A 2 -15.64 28.08 26.63
C CYS A 2 -14.91 26.90 25.97
N GLY A 3 -15.65 25.83 25.67
CA GLY A 3 -15.13 24.53 25.25
C GLY A 3 -14.49 24.52 23.86
N HIS A 4 -13.56 23.58 23.68
CA HIS A 4 -13.09 23.13 22.37
C HIS A 4 -14.27 22.45 21.66
N ASP A 5 -14.94 23.16 20.76
CA ASP A 5 -15.92 22.56 19.87
C ASP A 5 -15.16 21.87 18.73
N GLY A 6 -15.10 20.53 18.78
CA GLY A 6 -14.51 19.67 17.75
C GLY A 6 -15.37 19.67 16.49
N ARG A 7 -15.38 20.80 15.78
CA ARG A 7 -16.26 21.00 14.62
C ARG A 7 -15.72 20.33 13.37
N VAL A 8 -16.59 19.57 12.73
CA VAL A 8 -16.42 19.10 11.35
C VAL A 8 -16.28 20.31 10.42
N THR A 9 -15.23 20.33 9.59
CA THR A 9 -15.01 21.39 8.60
C THR A 9 -15.77 21.08 7.30
N PHE A 10 -17.03 21.50 7.21
CA PHE A 10 -17.94 21.15 6.11
C PHE A 10 -17.39 21.51 4.72
N ASP A 11 -16.89 22.73 4.54
CA ASP A 11 -16.37 23.18 3.24
C ASP A 11 -15.16 22.35 2.79
N ALA A 12 -14.30 21.94 3.73
CA ALA A 12 -13.17 21.07 3.43
C ALA A 12 -13.62 19.66 3.04
N LEU A 13 -14.67 19.13 3.66
CA LEU A 13 -15.26 17.84 3.27
C LEU A 13 -15.92 17.89 1.89
N VAL A 14 -16.60 18.99 1.55
CA VAL A 14 -17.17 19.19 0.22
C VAL A 14 -16.05 19.22 -0.83
N ALA A 15 -14.99 20.00 -0.61
CA ALA A 15 -13.85 20.04 -1.51
C ALA A 15 -13.17 18.65 -1.67
N LEU A 16 -13.06 17.89 -0.58
CA LEU A 16 -12.54 16.52 -0.62
C LEU A 16 -13.43 15.58 -1.45
N ALA A 17 -14.75 15.67 -1.28
CA ALA A 17 -15.71 14.87 -2.02
C ALA A 17 -15.70 15.20 -3.52
N GLU A 18 -15.56 16.49 -3.87
CA GLU A 18 -15.44 16.94 -5.26
C GLU A 18 -14.17 16.43 -5.93
N GLY A 19 -13.04 16.40 -5.20
CA GLY A 19 -11.78 15.84 -5.68
C GLY A 19 -11.69 14.31 -5.64
N HIS A 20 -12.71 13.62 -5.11
CA HIS A 20 -12.74 12.17 -5.04
C HIS A 20 -13.11 11.60 -6.42
N HIS A 21 -12.12 10.99 -7.07
CA HIS A 21 -12.31 10.30 -8.34
C HIS A 21 -11.70 8.90 -8.25
N ALA A 22 -12.10 8.02 -9.16
CA ALA A 22 -11.50 6.69 -9.21
C ALA A 22 -9.99 6.78 -9.46
N ARG A 23 -9.26 5.81 -8.93
CA ARG A 23 -7.86 5.54 -9.25
C ARG A 23 -7.77 4.20 -9.95
N THR A 24 -6.94 4.10 -10.97
CA THR A 24 -6.71 2.82 -11.64
C THR A 24 -5.69 2.03 -10.84
N VAL A 25 -6.04 0.79 -10.48
CA VAL A 25 -5.13 -0.17 -9.85
C VAL A 25 -4.73 -1.22 -10.88
N ARG A 26 -3.44 -1.54 -10.92
CA ARG A 26 -2.89 -2.60 -11.77
C ARG A 26 -1.98 -3.50 -10.94
N SER A 27 -2.05 -4.80 -11.18
CA SER A 27 -1.05 -5.72 -10.63
C SER A 27 0.28 -5.52 -11.34
N LEU A 28 1.37 -5.48 -10.58
CA LEU A 28 2.74 -5.55 -11.08
C LEU A 28 3.33 -6.95 -10.82
N GLY A 29 2.48 -7.93 -10.50
CA GLY A 29 2.86 -9.28 -10.13
C GLY A 29 3.56 -9.39 -8.78
N SER A 30 3.98 -10.61 -8.44
CA SER A 30 4.72 -10.90 -7.21
C SER A 30 6.20 -11.15 -7.48
N SER A 31 7.07 -10.73 -6.57
CA SER A 31 8.51 -11.03 -6.61
C SER A 31 9.08 -11.22 -5.21
N GLU A 32 10.25 -11.84 -5.10
CA GLU A 32 11.00 -11.86 -3.84
C GLU A 32 11.82 -10.58 -3.68
N LEU A 33 11.72 -9.94 -2.51
CA LEU A 33 12.49 -8.75 -2.14
C LEU A 33 12.98 -8.90 -0.70
N ALA A 34 14.30 -8.83 -0.49
CA ALA A 34 14.91 -8.95 0.84
C ALA A 34 14.39 -10.16 1.66
N GLY A 35 14.22 -11.32 1.01
CA GLY A 35 13.71 -12.54 1.64
C GLY A 35 12.19 -12.57 1.89
N HIS A 36 11.44 -11.60 1.36
CA HIS A 36 9.98 -11.55 1.47
C HIS A 36 9.34 -11.82 0.11
N VAL A 37 8.21 -12.51 0.12
CA VAL A 37 7.30 -12.59 -1.02
C VAL A 37 6.47 -11.30 -1.04
N VAL A 38 6.61 -10.51 -2.11
CA VAL A 38 5.97 -9.20 -2.21
C VAL A 38 5.01 -9.15 -3.38
N LYS A 39 3.72 -8.92 -3.11
CA LYS A 39 2.73 -8.53 -4.13
C LYS A 39 2.85 -7.05 -4.40
N ARG A 40 2.82 -6.64 -5.66
CA ARG A 40 3.09 -5.26 -6.06
C ARG A 40 1.93 -4.68 -6.85
N TYR A 41 1.58 -3.44 -6.54
CA TYR A 41 0.48 -2.72 -7.18
C TYR A 41 0.92 -1.34 -7.63
N ALA A 42 0.42 -0.92 -8.79
CA ALA A 42 0.42 0.47 -9.21
C ALA A 42 -0.97 1.06 -8.92
N ILE A 43 -1.01 2.29 -8.40
CA ILE A 43 -2.22 3.10 -8.22
C ILE A 43 -2.02 4.41 -8.97
N GLU A 44 -2.97 4.77 -9.83
CA GLU A 44 -2.81 5.87 -10.78
C GLU A 44 -3.95 6.87 -10.68
N ALA A 45 -3.61 8.13 -10.39
CA ALA A 45 -4.50 9.26 -10.55
C ALA A 45 -4.86 9.50 -12.03
N PRO A 46 -6.03 10.08 -12.33
CA PRO A 46 -6.39 10.45 -13.69
C PRO A 46 -5.29 11.29 -14.36
N GLY A 47 -4.79 10.82 -15.50
CA GLY A 47 -3.72 11.48 -16.25
C GLY A 47 -2.30 11.24 -15.72
N ARG A 48 -2.12 10.47 -14.65
CA ARG A 48 -0.82 10.05 -14.13
C ARG A 48 -0.59 8.57 -14.43
N VAL A 49 0.68 8.17 -14.49
CA VAL A 49 1.11 6.80 -14.74
C VAL A 49 2.26 6.47 -13.79
N VAL A 50 2.24 5.29 -13.20
CA VAL A 50 3.39 4.75 -12.47
C VAL A 50 4.38 4.21 -13.50
N THR A 51 5.47 4.93 -13.71
CA THR A 51 6.52 4.56 -14.67
C THR A 51 7.38 3.40 -14.15
N ASP A 52 8.12 2.74 -15.06
CA ASP A 52 9.07 1.69 -14.67
C ASP A 52 10.14 2.22 -13.70
N GLU A 53 10.59 3.46 -13.89
CA GLU A 53 11.53 4.12 -13.00
C GLU A 53 10.95 4.28 -11.58
N ALA A 54 9.70 4.72 -11.47
CA ALA A 54 8.99 4.83 -10.20
C ALA A 54 8.82 3.44 -9.54
N VAL A 55 8.52 2.39 -10.31
CA VAL A 55 8.48 1.01 -9.80
C VAL A 55 9.85 0.59 -9.25
N GLN A 56 10.94 0.86 -9.96
CA GLN A 56 12.28 0.51 -9.49
C GLN A 56 12.65 1.27 -8.21
N ALA A 57 12.31 2.55 -8.11
CA ALA A 57 12.52 3.32 -6.88
C ALA A 57 11.71 2.77 -5.72
N ALA A 58 10.42 2.44 -5.94
CA ALA A 58 9.58 1.82 -4.94
C ALA A 58 10.14 0.47 -4.45
N VAL A 59 10.68 -0.34 -5.37
CA VAL A 59 11.36 -1.61 -5.05
C VAL A 59 12.62 -1.38 -4.20
N ARG A 60 13.45 -0.38 -4.53
CA ARG A 60 14.64 -0.04 -3.72
C ARG A 60 14.25 0.36 -2.29
N VAL A 61 13.25 1.23 -2.17
CA VAL A 61 12.71 1.68 -0.87
C VAL A 61 12.16 0.50 -0.07
N ALA A 62 11.37 -0.36 -0.72
CA ALA A 62 10.81 -1.54 -0.09
C ALA A 62 11.89 -2.52 0.38
N ALA A 63 12.87 -2.83 -0.45
CA ALA A 63 13.98 -3.72 -0.08
C ALA A 63 14.75 -3.19 1.14
N ALA A 64 15.04 -1.88 1.18
CA ALA A 64 15.71 -1.26 2.32
C ALA A 64 14.87 -1.33 3.61
N HIS A 65 13.57 -1.10 3.52
CA HIS A 65 12.66 -1.20 4.66
C HIS A 65 12.50 -2.64 5.17
N LEU A 66 12.39 -3.60 4.25
CA LEU A 66 12.19 -5.03 4.54
C LEU A 66 13.44 -5.71 5.08
N ALA A 67 14.64 -5.19 4.81
CA ALA A 67 15.90 -5.76 5.28
C ALA A 67 15.97 -5.93 6.81
N SER A 68 15.22 -5.13 7.58
CA SER A 68 15.13 -5.22 9.04
C SER A 68 13.76 -5.67 9.55
N ALA A 69 12.83 -6.05 8.67
CA ALA A 69 11.44 -6.34 9.06
C ALA A 69 11.30 -7.57 9.96
N GLN A 70 12.26 -8.51 9.90
CA GLN A 70 12.32 -9.64 10.83
C GLN A 70 12.47 -9.20 12.30
N LEU A 71 13.16 -8.08 12.57
CA LEU A 71 13.27 -7.49 13.91
C LEU A 71 11.93 -6.91 14.42
N ARG A 72 10.95 -6.76 13.52
CA ARG A 72 9.59 -6.28 13.80
C ARG A 72 8.54 -7.38 13.64
N GLY A 73 8.97 -8.66 13.67
CA GLY A 73 8.08 -9.81 13.65
C GLY A 73 7.55 -10.19 12.26
N SER A 74 8.20 -9.76 11.18
CA SER A 74 7.80 -10.10 9.81
C SER A 74 7.69 -11.60 9.56
N LEU A 75 6.59 -12.00 8.91
CA LEU A 75 6.33 -13.37 8.47
C LEU A 75 6.84 -13.66 7.04
N GLY A 76 7.61 -12.75 6.45
CA GLY A 76 8.16 -12.92 5.10
C GLY A 76 7.16 -12.65 3.97
N LEU A 77 6.00 -12.05 4.27
CA LEU A 77 4.96 -11.70 3.30
C LEU A 77 4.69 -10.20 3.35
N ALA A 78 4.66 -9.55 2.19
CA ALA A 78 4.41 -8.11 2.11
C ALA A 78 3.64 -7.71 0.84
N VAL A 79 3.15 -6.47 0.87
CA VAL A 79 2.48 -5.79 -0.23
C VAL A 79 3.17 -4.45 -0.44
N LEU A 80 3.55 -4.15 -1.68
CA LEU A 80 4.17 -2.90 -2.10
C LEU A 80 3.20 -2.15 -3.01
N LEU A 81 2.88 -0.92 -2.65
CA LEU A 81 2.04 -0.03 -3.45
C LEU A 81 2.93 1.11 -3.96
N ALA A 82 2.97 1.30 -5.27
CA ALA A 82 3.50 2.50 -5.90
C ALA A 82 2.32 3.33 -6.40
N HIS A 83 2.18 4.56 -5.91
CA HIS A 83 1.01 5.39 -6.18
C HIS A 83 1.45 6.73 -6.78
N ALA A 84 1.07 6.94 -8.05
CA ALA A 84 1.18 8.23 -8.71
C ALA A 84 -0.08 9.05 -8.39
N GLY A 85 0.00 9.86 -7.34
CA GLY A 85 -1.12 10.63 -6.79
C GLY A 85 -1.41 11.92 -7.56
N GLY A 86 -2.41 12.67 -7.10
CA GLY A 86 -2.73 13.98 -7.66
C GLY A 86 -1.79 15.11 -7.18
N ASP A 87 -1.24 14.92 -5.99
CA ASP A 87 -0.47 15.90 -5.20
C ASP A 87 0.97 15.47 -4.89
N GLY A 88 1.35 14.25 -5.32
CA GLY A 88 2.69 13.70 -5.13
C GLY A 88 2.73 12.21 -5.46
N ASP A 89 3.88 11.60 -5.22
CA ASP A 89 4.06 10.16 -5.38
C ASP A 89 4.27 9.50 -4.01
N TYR A 90 3.69 8.31 -3.86
CA TYR A 90 3.64 7.59 -2.59
C TYR A 90 4.10 6.15 -2.78
N VAL A 91 4.85 5.65 -1.80
CA VAL A 91 5.24 4.24 -1.72
C VAL A 91 4.84 3.70 -0.37
N LEU A 92 4.04 2.63 -0.35
CA LEU A 92 3.64 1.96 0.88
C LEU A 92 4.20 0.54 0.90
N VAL A 93 4.73 0.15 2.05
CA VAL A 93 5.23 -1.20 2.32
C VAL A 93 4.44 -1.75 3.48
N HIS A 94 3.47 -2.61 3.19
CA HIS A 94 2.66 -3.32 4.16
C HIS A 94 3.26 -4.70 4.41
N THR A 95 3.66 -5.00 5.62
CA THR A 95 4.30 -6.28 5.99
C THR A 95 3.39 -7.04 6.93
N TRP A 96 3.07 -8.30 6.61
CA TRP A 96 2.38 -9.18 7.55
C TRP A 96 3.34 -9.59 8.65
N ILE A 97 2.95 -9.34 9.90
CA ILE A 97 3.78 -9.64 11.07
C ILE A 97 3.03 -10.60 12.01
N GLU A 98 3.74 -11.10 13.01
CA GLU A 98 3.17 -11.96 14.05
C GLU A 98 1.94 -11.34 14.76
N GLY A 99 1.14 -12.20 15.41
CA GLY A 99 0.01 -11.75 16.22
C GLY A 99 -1.21 -11.25 15.43
N HIS A 100 -1.37 -11.64 14.16
CA HIS A 100 -2.46 -11.19 13.27
C HIS A 100 -2.43 -9.67 12.99
N MET A 101 -1.22 -9.09 13.01
CA MET A 101 -0.99 -7.67 12.81
C MET A 101 -0.25 -7.42 11.49
N SER A 102 -0.13 -6.14 11.16
CA SER A 102 0.67 -5.67 10.03
C SER A 102 1.51 -4.46 10.45
N ASP A 103 2.73 -4.38 9.93
CA ASP A 103 3.53 -3.16 9.94
C ASP A 103 3.29 -2.39 8.62
N LEU A 104 3.31 -1.07 8.69
CA LEU A 104 3.11 -0.21 7.53
C LEU A 104 4.11 0.94 7.53
N ALA A 105 4.92 1.01 6.48
CA ALA A 105 5.72 2.19 6.17
C ALA A 105 5.17 2.94 4.97
N VAL A 106 5.11 4.26 5.09
CA VAL A 106 4.67 5.19 4.04
C VAL A 106 5.82 6.10 3.69
N PHE A 107 6.11 6.24 2.40
CA PHE A 107 7.08 7.16 1.84
C PHE A 107 6.37 8.09 0.87
N VAL A 108 6.78 9.36 0.87
CA VAL A 108 6.16 10.43 0.08
C VAL A 108 7.23 11.24 -0.63
N GLY A 109 6.92 11.74 -1.81
CA GLY A 109 7.82 12.59 -2.60
C GLY A 109 7.06 13.45 -3.59
N PRO A 110 7.73 14.46 -4.20
CA PRO A 110 7.16 15.22 -5.31
C PRO A 110 6.79 14.29 -6.48
N ALA A 111 5.79 14.71 -7.25
CA ALA A 111 5.36 14.02 -8.45
C ALA A 111 6.51 13.86 -9.45
N ASP A 112 6.68 12.65 -9.98
CA ASP A 112 7.66 12.31 -11.01
C ASP A 112 9.13 12.52 -10.57
N GLU A 113 9.38 12.59 -9.26
CA GLU A 113 10.71 12.69 -8.64
C GLU A 113 10.99 11.48 -7.72
N PRO A 114 11.14 10.26 -8.27
CA PRO A 114 11.19 9.02 -7.49
C PRO A 114 12.35 8.95 -6.48
N ASP A 115 13.48 9.59 -6.75
CA ASP A 115 14.64 9.62 -5.84
C ASP A 115 14.47 10.62 -4.67
N ALA A 116 13.43 11.44 -4.71
CA ALA A 116 13.07 12.38 -3.64
C ALA A 116 12.10 11.78 -2.61
N LEU A 117 11.72 10.49 -2.73
CA LEU A 117 10.91 9.79 -1.73
C LEU A 117 11.56 9.81 -0.34
N ARG A 118 10.81 10.20 0.68
CA ARG A 118 11.23 10.22 2.10
C ARG A 118 10.16 9.59 2.98
N PRO A 119 10.52 9.09 4.18
CA PRO A 119 9.53 8.62 5.14
C PRO A 119 8.46 9.70 5.38
N GLY A 120 7.20 9.30 5.30
CA GLY A 120 6.07 10.15 5.67
C GLY A 120 6.09 10.50 7.15
N ARG A 121 5.27 11.47 7.56
CA ARG A 121 5.14 11.84 8.97
C ARG A 121 4.68 10.64 9.81
N THR A 122 5.11 10.58 11.07
CA THR A 122 4.66 9.55 12.02
C THR A 122 3.12 9.54 12.13
N GLY A 123 2.53 8.35 12.06
CA GLY A 123 1.08 8.17 12.13
C GLY A 123 0.33 8.49 10.83
N LEU A 124 1.03 8.77 9.73
CA LEU A 124 0.41 8.83 8.41
C LEU A 124 -0.14 7.45 8.04
N ALA A 125 -1.44 7.40 7.76
CA ALA A 125 -2.14 6.21 7.31
C ALA A 125 -2.34 6.23 5.78
N PRO A 126 -2.68 5.10 5.15
CA PRO A 126 -3.00 5.04 3.73
C PRO A 126 -4.14 5.99 3.38
N CYS A 127 -4.09 6.60 2.18
CA CYS A 127 -5.24 7.30 1.63
C CYS A 127 -6.37 6.31 1.27
N VAL A 128 -7.56 6.82 0.95
CA VAL A 128 -8.74 5.98 0.70
C VAL A 128 -8.55 4.96 -0.43
N TRP A 129 -7.77 5.31 -1.46
CA TRP A 129 -7.49 4.42 -2.60
C TRP A 129 -6.46 3.33 -2.25
N GLU A 130 -5.41 3.68 -1.52
CA GLU A 130 -4.44 2.70 -1.00
C GLU A 130 -5.10 1.76 0.02
N ALA A 131 -5.99 2.30 0.86
CA ALA A 131 -6.77 1.54 1.83
C ALA A 131 -7.68 0.52 1.14
N ALA A 132 -8.24 0.82 -0.04
CA ALA A 132 -9.01 -0.14 -0.82
C ALA A 132 -8.17 -1.36 -1.25
N VAL A 133 -6.92 -1.13 -1.69
CA VAL A 133 -5.98 -2.21 -2.02
C VAL A 133 -5.61 -3.02 -0.78
N LEU A 134 -5.30 -2.35 0.34
CA LEU A 134 -4.95 -3.04 1.58
C LEU A 134 -6.12 -3.81 2.20
N ALA A 135 -7.36 -3.32 2.03
CA ALA A 135 -8.56 -4.06 2.41
C ALA A 135 -8.69 -5.35 1.60
N HIS A 136 -8.51 -5.29 0.28
CA HIS A 136 -8.46 -6.50 -0.56
C HIS A 136 -7.39 -7.47 -0.09
N GLU A 137 -6.18 -6.98 0.17
CA GLU A 137 -5.07 -7.83 0.62
C GLU A 137 -5.32 -8.48 1.98
N ARG A 138 -5.97 -7.75 2.90
CA ARG A 138 -6.43 -8.32 4.17
C ARG A 138 -7.42 -9.45 3.93
N GLU A 139 -8.42 -9.26 3.08
CA GLU A 139 -9.40 -10.30 2.76
C GLU A 139 -8.76 -11.51 2.08
N ALA A 140 -7.87 -11.28 1.11
CA ALA A 140 -7.15 -12.34 0.40
C ALA A 140 -6.22 -13.13 1.36
N PHE A 141 -5.51 -12.43 2.24
CA PHE A 141 -4.65 -13.05 3.23
C PHE A 141 -5.47 -13.90 4.22
N SER A 142 -6.56 -13.36 4.77
CA SER A 142 -7.46 -14.13 5.64
C SER A 142 -8.00 -15.37 4.92
N ARG A 143 -8.60 -15.20 3.74
CA ARG A 143 -9.24 -16.29 3.00
C ARG A 143 -8.28 -17.42 2.61
N HIS A 144 -7.13 -17.07 2.03
CA HIS A 144 -6.22 -18.08 1.46
C HIS A 144 -5.19 -18.56 2.48
N VAL A 145 -4.64 -17.65 3.29
CA VAL A 145 -3.52 -17.95 4.17
C VAL A 145 -3.95 -18.29 5.58
N LEU A 146 -4.97 -17.65 6.18
CA LEU A 146 -5.39 -17.99 7.55
C LEU A 146 -6.44 -19.09 7.58
N ASP A 147 -7.52 -18.91 6.80
CA ASP A 147 -8.68 -19.79 6.77
C ASP A 147 -8.51 -20.99 5.82
N GLY A 148 -7.44 -20.96 5.00
CA GLY A 148 -7.14 -22.04 4.06
C GLY A 148 -6.94 -23.40 4.75
N THR A 149 -7.36 -24.47 4.08
CA THR A 149 -7.14 -25.85 4.52
C THR A 149 -6.07 -26.53 3.67
N GLY A 150 -5.28 -27.42 4.26
CA GLY A 150 -4.20 -28.14 3.56
C GLY A 150 -2.86 -27.41 3.61
N GLU A 151 -1.94 -27.85 2.75
CA GLU A 151 -0.54 -27.40 2.72
C GLU A 151 -0.42 -25.88 2.46
N LEU A 152 0.59 -25.27 3.08
CA LEU A 152 0.80 -23.82 3.05
C LEU A 152 1.21 -23.31 1.66
N GLU A 153 2.00 -24.04 0.90
CA GLU A 153 2.52 -23.58 -0.39
C GLU A 153 1.42 -23.34 -1.46
N PRO A 154 0.45 -24.26 -1.66
CA PRO A 154 -0.72 -23.97 -2.49
C PRO A 154 -1.53 -22.76 -2.02
N ARG A 155 -1.66 -22.57 -0.70
CA ARG A 155 -2.37 -21.43 -0.09
C ARG A 155 -1.67 -20.10 -0.39
N LEU A 156 -0.34 -20.07 -0.27
CA LEU A 156 0.46 -18.90 -0.64
C LEU A 156 0.40 -18.62 -2.14
N THR A 157 0.36 -19.67 -2.97
CA THR A 157 0.18 -19.52 -4.43
C THR A 157 -1.18 -18.89 -4.75
N ALA A 158 -2.26 -19.33 -4.09
CA ALA A 158 -3.58 -18.73 -4.23
C ALA A 158 -3.61 -17.25 -3.78
N TRP A 159 -3.01 -16.93 -2.63
CA TRP A 159 -2.90 -15.54 -2.16
C TRP A 159 -2.12 -14.63 -3.14
N ARG A 160 -1.01 -15.13 -3.71
CA ARG A 160 -0.22 -14.38 -4.71
C ARG A 160 -1.04 -14.08 -5.97
N GLY A 161 -1.90 -15.00 -6.39
CA GLY A 161 -2.75 -14.87 -7.58
C GLY A 161 -4.03 -14.05 -7.37
N ASP A 162 -4.49 -13.85 -6.13
CA ASP A 162 -5.69 -13.08 -5.82
C ASP A 162 -5.40 -11.58 -5.79
N VAL A 163 -5.49 -10.92 -6.94
CA VAL A 163 -5.09 -9.52 -7.13
C VAL A 163 -6.28 -8.59 -7.35
N LEU A 164 -6.14 -7.33 -6.89
CA LEU A 164 -7.08 -6.26 -7.21
C LEU A 164 -6.62 -5.50 -8.46
N GLU A 165 -7.51 -5.35 -9.44
CA GLU A 165 -7.26 -4.57 -10.66
C GLU A 165 -8.50 -3.77 -11.06
N GLY A 166 -8.28 -2.68 -11.80
CA GLY A 166 -9.33 -1.81 -12.29
C GLY A 166 -9.54 -0.56 -11.43
N ALA A 167 -10.70 0.07 -11.57
CA ALA A 167 -11.01 1.33 -10.90
C ALA A 167 -11.40 1.11 -9.43
N VAL A 168 -10.71 1.78 -8.51
CA VAL A 168 -11.06 1.83 -7.08
C VAL A 168 -11.48 3.24 -6.68
N ARG A 169 -12.42 3.34 -5.73
CA ARG A 169 -12.91 4.60 -5.16
C ARG A 169 -12.84 4.52 -3.65
#